data_AF-A0AAQ3GDQ7-F1
#
_entry.id   AF-A0AAQ3GDQ7-F1
#
_cell.length_a   1.000
_cell.length_b   1.000
_cell.length_c   1.000
_cell.angle_alpha   90.00
_cell.angle_beta   90.00
_cell.angle_gamma   90.00
#
_symmetry.space_group_name_H-M   'P 1'
#
loop_
_entity.id
_entity.type
_entity.pdbx_description
1 polymer ?
#
loop_
_entity_poly.entity_id
_entity_poly.type
_entity_poly.pdbx_seq_one_letter_code
_entity_poly.pdbx_strand_id
1 'polypeptide(L)'
;MPTDNIRKVVTDSLVGMISAVTSMTPPANEPLPDFIQGPIDRAVERISAAVAPDVTTACSRINRLYLAGPMTGFEDFNFPAFNKMAAELRARGYVVENPAKHGVVDGADWADYMAYDLTRLGLCGQVAVLPGWENSKGARLEVHIARELGMKVVNAHDLVSMEIAG
;
A
#
# COMPACT_ATOMS: atom_id res chain seq x y z
N MET A 1 -14.42 9.70 6.44
CA MET A 1 -15.35 10.16 5.37
C MET A 1 -14.75 9.77 4.04
N PRO A 2 -15.51 9.27 3.04
CA PRO A 2 -14.99 9.05 1.70
C PRO A 2 -14.41 10.35 1.13
N THR A 3 -13.29 10.27 0.41
CA THR A 3 -12.54 11.41 -0.14
C THR A 3 -13.42 12.31 -1.03
N ASP A 4 -14.36 11.69 -1.75
CA ASP A 4 -15.34 12.40 -2.60
C ASP A 4 -16.25 13.32 -1.79
N ASN A 5 -16.55 12.98 -0.54
CA ASN A 5 -17.33 13.84 0.34
C ASN A 5 -16.51 15.07 0.78
N ILE A 6 -15.21 14.90 1.03
CA ILE A 6 -14.32 16.00 1.42
C ILE A 6 -14.14 16.97 0.25
N ARG A 7 -13.89 16.47 -0.96
CA ARG A 7 -13.79 17.31 -2.17
C ARG A 7 -15.05 18.12 -2.39
N LYS A 8 -16.22 17.47 -2.34
CA LYS A 8 -17.50 18.17 -2.48
C LYS A 8 -17.67 19.28 -1.45
N VAL A 9 -17.41 19.00 -0.17
CA VAL A 9 -17.51 20.00 0.91
C VAL A 9 -16.55 21.18 0.68
N VAL A 10 -15.30 20.92 0.31
CA VAL A 10 -14.31 21.98 0.05
C VAL A 10 -14.72 22.83 -1.15
N THR A 11 -15.12 22.19 -2.25
CA THR A 11 -15.57 22.88 -3.47
C THR A 11 -16.81 23.73 -3.21
N ASP A 12 -17.86 23.16 -2.60
CA ASP A 12 -19.10 23.86 -2.30
C ASP A 12 -18.86 25.07 -1.38
N SER A 13 -17.99 24.91 -0.37
CA SER A 13 -17.61 26.01 0.54
C SER A 13 -16.89 27.13 -0.20
N LEU A 14 -15.93 26.80 -1.07
CA LEU A 14 -15.20 27.79 -1.85
C LEU A 14 -16.10 28.54 -2.83
N VAL A 15 -16.93 27.80 -3.57
CA VAL A 15 -17.89 28.37 -4.53
C VAL A 15 -18.88 29.27 -3.80
N GLY A 16 -19.38 28.87 -2.63
CA GLY A 16 -20.25 29.70 -1.80
C GLY A 16 -19.58 31.01 -1.36
N MET A 17 -18.32 30.95 -0.91
CA MET A 17 -17.57 32.15 -0.53
C MET A 17 -17.34 33.11 -1.70
N ILE A 18 -16.94 32.59 -2.87
CA ILE A 18 -16.74 33.42 -4.06
C ILE A 18 -18.07 34.04 -4.52
N SER A 19 -19.15 33.26 -4.52
CA SER A 19 -20.47 33.74 -4.94
C SER A 19 -21.00 34.82 -4.01
N ALA A 20 -20.77 34.70 -2.70
CA ALA A 20 -21.15 35.71 -1.71
C ALA A 20 -20.40 37.04 -1.89
N VAL A 21 -19.14 37.01 -2.34
CA VAL A 21 -18.32 38.21 -2.55
C VAL A 21 -18.56 38.84 -3.91
N THR A 22 -18.77 38.02 -4.95
CA THR A 22 -18.84 38.49 -6.35
C THR A 22 -20.27 38.67 -6.85
N SER A 23 -21.28 38.13 -6.16
CA SER A 23 -22.65 37.97 -6.66
C SER A 23 -22.72 37.17 -7.98
N MET A 24 -21.70 36.37 -8.29
CA MET A 24 -21.63 35.53 -9.47
C MET A 24 -21.55 34.06 -9.06
N THR A 25 -22.27 33.19 -9.76
CA THR A 25 -22.18 31.73 -9.60
C THR A 25 -21.42 31.11 -10.77
N PRO A 26 -20.51 30.15 -10.53
CA PRO A 26 -19.90 29.39 -11.60
C PRO A 26 -20.96 28.65 -12.43
N PRO A 27 -20.74 28.47 -13.75
CA PRO A 27 -21.63 27.69 -14.59
C PRO A 27 -21.78 26.25 -14.08
N ALA A 28 -23.01 25.74 -14.08
CA ALA A 28 -23.26 24.34 -13.74
C ALA A 28 -22.68 23.42 -14.83
N ASN A 29 -22.03 22.33 -14.40
CA ASN A 29 -21.44 21.30 -15.27
C ASN A 29 -20.17 21.71 -16.05
N GLU A 30 -19.55 22.84 -15.72
CA GLU A 30 -18.21 23.18 -16.20
C GLU A 30 -17.17 22.91 -15.11
N PRO A 31 -16.03 22.27 -15.44
CA PRO A 31 -14.95 22.09 -14.48
C PRO A 31 -14.39 23.46 -14.08
N LEU A 32 -14.14 23.64 -12.78
CA LEU A 32 -13.49 24.86 -12.30
C LEU A 32 -12.09 24.99 -12.95
N PRO A 33 -11.63 26.22 -13.25
CA PRO A 33 -10.29 26.46 -13.77
C PRO A 33 -9.18 25.86 -12.90
N ASP A 34 -8.08 25.47 -13.52
CA ASP A 34 -6.94 24.81 -12.84
C ASP A 34 -6.38 25.61 -11.66
N PHE A 35 -6.37 26.95 -11.74
CA PHE A 35 -5.90 27.81 -10.65
C PHE A 35 -6.80 27.74 -9.41
N ILE A 36 -8.04 27.30 -9.54
CA ILE A 36 -8.98 27.00 -8.45
C ILE A 36 -8.85 25.52 -8.02
N GLN A 37 -8.71 24.61 -8.98
CA GLN A 37 -8.59 23.18 -8.71
C GLN A 37 -7.34 22.86 -7.87
N GLY A 38 -6.18 23.42 -8.20
CA GLY A 38 -4.93 23.13 -7.47
C GLY A 38 -5.01 23.42 -5.96
N PRO A 39 -5.52 24.59 -5.52
CA PRO A 39 -5.81 24.85 -4.11
C PRO A 39 -6.83 23.89 -3.48
N ILE A 40 -7.91 23.54 -4.20
CA ILE A 40 -8.90 22.56 -3.72
C ILE A 40 -8.21 21.21 -3.50
N ASP A 41 -7.44 20.72 -4.46
CA ASP A 41 -6.74 19.44 -4.39
C ASP A 41 -5.84 19.37 -3.16
N ARG A 42 -5.02 20.41 -2.94
CA ARG A 42 -4.16 20.50 -1.75
C ARG A 42 -4.95 20.52 -0.44
N ALA A 43 -6.08 21.24 -0.40
CA ALA A 43 -6.91 21.30 0.79
C ALA A 43 -7.57 19.94 1.08
N VAL A 44 -8.10 19.28 0.05
CA VAL A 44 -8.68 17.94 0.13
C VAL A 44 -7.63 16.96 0.62
N GLU A 45 -6.44 16.93 0.04
CA GLU A 45 -5.35 16.05 0.47
C GLU A 45 -5.00 16.24 1.95
N ARG A 46 -4.84 17.49 2.40
CA ARG A 46 -4.50 17.80 3.80
C ARG A 46 -5.59 17.42 4.77
N ILE A 47 -6.86 17.70 4.44
CA ILE A 47 -8.00 17.35 5.29
C ILE A 47 -8.15 15.84 5.31
N SER A 48 -8.12 15.17 4.16
CA SER A 48 -8.18 13.72 4.07
C SER A 48 -7.09 13.05 4.89
N ALA A 49 -5.85 13.58 4.86
CA ALA A 49 -4.77 13.08 5.70
C ALA A 49 -5.02 13.33 7.20
N ALA A 50 -5.53 14.50 7.58
CA ALA A 50 -5.79 14.85 8.97
C ALA A 50 -6.98 14.10 9.59
N VAL A 51 -7.94 13.66 8.78
CA VAL A 51 -9.13 12.90 9.23
C VAL A 51 -9.07 11.42 8.85
N ALA A 52 -7.94 10.96 8.30
CA ALA A 52 -7.74 9.55 8.01
C ALA A 52 -7.75 8.77 9.33
N PRO A 53 -8.40 7.60 9.38
CA PRO A 53 -8.34 6.76 10.57
C PRO A 53 -6.92 6.25 10.78
N ASP A 54 -6.50 6.17 12.03
CA ASP A 54 -5.20 5.57 12.40
C ASP A 54 -5.15 4.07 12.01
N VAL A 55 -6.31 3.40 12.09
CA VAL A 55 -6.46 1.99 11.73
C VAL A 55 -6.90 1.84 10.29
N THR A 56 -6.02 1.29 9.45
CA THR A 56 -6.34 0.92 8.06
C THR A 56 -7.21 -0.35 8.00
N THR A 57 -8.21 -0.38 7.14
CA THR A 57 -9.07 -1.56 6.95
C THR A 57 -8.44 -2.56 5.97
N ALA A 58 -8.80 -3.84 6.04
CA ALA A 58 -8.25 -4.86 5.13
C ALA A 58 -8.44 -4.48 3.64
N CYS A 59 -9.60 -3.92 3.30
CA CYS A 59 -9.90 -3.46 1.94
C CYS A 59 -8.96 -2.33 1.47
N SER A 60 -8.64 -1.37 2.34
CA SER A 60 -7.80 -0.22 1.95
C SER A 60 -6.33 -0.58 1.69
N ARG A 61 -5.92 -1.82 1.98
CA ARG A 61 -4.54 -2.32 1.85
C ARG A 61 -4.45 -3.53 0.92
N ILE A 62 -5.52 -3.87 0.20
CA ILE A 62 -5.57 -5.07 -0.63
C ILE A 62 -4.50 -5.10 -1.74
N ASN A 63 -4.12 -3.93 -2.29
CA ASN A 63 -3.07 -3.84 -3.30
C ASN A 63 -1.65 -3.82 -2.71
N ARG A 64 -1.50 -3.87 -1.39
CA ARG A 64 -0.19 -3.96 -0.73
C ARG A 64 0.11 -5.40 -0.33
N LEU A 65 1.20 -5.92 -0.87
CA LEU A 65 1.67 -7.29 -0.68
C LEU A 65 2.91 -7.30 0.21
N TYR A 66 2.98 -8.27 1.11
CA TYR A 66 4.23 -8.65 1.75
C TYR A 66 4.82 -9.88 1.06
N LEU A 67 6.10 -9.84 0.69
CA LEU A 67 6.81 -11.00 0.14
C LEU A 67 7.40 -11.85 1.27
N ALA A 68 6.98 -13.10 1.34
CA ALA A 68 7.45 -14.06 2.33
C ALA A 68 8.20 -15.23 1.65
N GLY A 69 9.29 -15.70 2.25
CA GLY A 69 10.10 -16.78 1.67
C GLY A 69 11.30 -17.17 2.52
N PRO A 70 12.05 -18.21 2.11
CA PRO A 70 13.28 -18.58 2.80
C PRO A 70 14.42 -17.60 2.46
N MET A 71 15.16 -17.20 3.49
CA MET A 71 16.39 -16.37 3.39
C MET A 71 17.60 -17.06 4.00
N THR A 72 17.47 -17.57 5.23
CA THR A 72 18.55 -18.25 5.94
C THR A 72 19.02 -19.50 5.20
N GLY A 73 20.34 -19.65 5.02
CA GLY A 73 20.94 -20.80 4.35
C GLY A 73 21.05 -20.68 2.84
N PHE A 74 20.59 -19.57 2.25
CA PHE A 74 20.79 -19.24 0.83
C PHE A 74 21.95 -18.26 0.66
N GLU A 75 22.62 -18.33 -0.49
CA GLU A 75 23.59 -17.31 -0.91
C GLU A 75 22.93 -15.93 -0.92
N ASP A 76 23.65 -14.91 -0.44
CA ASP A 76 23.17 -13.53 -0.30
C ASP A 76 21.79 -13.41 0.35
N PHE A 77 21.46 -14.31 1.29
CA PHE A 77 20.17 -14.36 1.97
C PHE A 77 18.97 -14.41 1.02
N ASN A 78 19.16 -14.96 -0.18
CA ASN A 78 18.14 -15.02 -1.23
C ASN A 78 17.67 -13.63 -1.73
N PHE A 79 18.39 -12.54 -1.42
CA PHE A 79 18.02 -11.18 -1.84
C PHE A 79 17.76 -11.04 -3.34
N PRO A 80 18.53 -11.68 -4.25
CA PRO A 80 18.26 -11.59 -5.68
C PRO A 80 16.85 -12.09 -6.07
N ALA A 81 16.37 -13.20 -5.51
CA ALA A 81 15.04 -13.74 -5.82
C ALA A 81 13.93 -12.82 -5.31
N PHE A 82 14.08 -12.33 -4.08
CA PHE A 82 13.14 -11.36 -3.48
C PHE A 82 13.08 -10.05 -4.29
N ASN A 83 14.23 -9.48 -4.64
CA ASN A 83 14.30 -8.25 -5.40
C ASN A 83 13.71 -8.39 -6.81
N LYS A 84 13.99 -9.52 -7.48
CA LYS A 84 13.40 -9.85 -8.79
C LYS A 84 11.88 -9.93 -8.71
N MET A 85 11.35 -10.77 -7.82
CA MET A 85 9.89 -10.94 -7.69
C MET A 85 9.21 -9.63 -7.26
N ALA A 86 9.84 -8.84 -6.38
CA ALA A 86 9.32 -7.54 -5.98
C ALA A 86 9.22 -6.57 -7.17
N ALA A 87 10.20 -6.59 -8.09
CA ALA A 87 10.16 -5.77 -9.30
C ALA A 87 9.03 -6.21 -10.24
N GLU A 88 8.87 -7.52 -10.46
CA GLU A 88 7.81 -8.09 -11.30
C GLU A 88 6.40 -7.76 -10.75
N LEU A 89 6.19 -7.93 -9.45
CA LEU A 89 4.91 -7.58 -8.81
C LEU A 89 4.64 -6.07 -8.83
N ARG A 90 5.66 -5.23 -8.64
CA ARG A 90 5.50 -3.77 -8.78
C ARG A 90 5.13 -3.39 -10.21
N ALA A 91 5.69 -4.05 -11.22
CA ALA A 91 5.31 -3.85 -12.62
C ALA A 91 3.85 -4.22 -12.91
N ARG A 92 3.23 -5.06 -12.07
CA ARG A 92 1.79 -5.40 -12.10
C ARG A 92 0.91 -4.42 -11.31
N GLY A 93 1.47 -3.36 -10.73
CA GLY A 93 0.73 -2.34 -9.99
C GLY A 93 0.57 -2.60 -8.49
N TYR A 94 1.20 -3.64 -7.95
CA TYR A 94 1.19 -3.89 -6.51
C TYR A 94 2.17 -2.98 -5.77
N VAL A 95 1.81 -2.62 -4.54
CA VAL A 95 2.76 -2.03 -3.59
C VAL A 95 3.41 -3.17 -2.81
N VAL A 96 4.71 -3.40 -3.01
CA VAL A 96 5.39 -4.58 -2.47
C VAL A 96 6.32 -4.22 -1.31
N GLU A 97 6.02 -4.78 -0.15
CA GLU A 97 6.92 -4.89 0.99
C GLU A 97 7.86 -6.07 0.80
N ASN A 98 9.16 -5.78 0.76
CA ASN A 98 10.21 -6.75 0.50
C ASN A 98 11.22 -6.74 1.66
N PRO A 99 11.31 -7.82 2.46
CA PRO A 99 12.29 -7.91 3.55
C PRO A 99 13.75 -7.76 3.06
N ALA A 100 14.08 -8.17 1.84
CA ALA A 100 15.45 -7.99 1.31
C ALA A 100 15.89 -6.50 1.16
N LYS A 101 14.97 -5.53 1.27
CA LYS A 101 15.27 -4.11 1.09
C LYS A 101 16.14 -3.52 2.19
N HIS A 102 16.02 -3.98 3.43
CA HIS A 102 16.80 -3.42 4.55
C HIS A 102 18.26 -3.90 4.54
N GLY A 103 18.58 -4.94 3.76
CA GLY A 103 19.93 -5.51 3.70
C GLY A 103 20.37 -6.12 5.03
N VAL A 104 21.68 -6.25 5.23
CA VAL A 104 22.25 -6.70 6.51
C VAL A 104 22.57 -5.49 7.37
N VAL A 105 22.04 -5.46 8.58
CA VAL A 105 22.27 -4.45 9.61
C VAL A 105 23.21 -5.02 10.67
N ASP A 106 24.28 -4.28 10.99
CA ASP A 106 25.25 -4.67 12.00
C ASP A 106 24.61 -4.74 13.39
N GLY A 107 24.89 -5.82 14.13
CA GLY A 107 24.33 -6.08 15.45
C GLY A 107 22.85 -6.50 15.49
N ALA A 108 22.18 -6.69 14.35
CA ALA A 108 20.79 -7.14 14.31
C ALA A 108 20.69 -8.68 14.28
N ASP A 109 19.84 -9.23 15.13
CA ASP A 109 19.53 -10.66 15.17
C ASP A 109 18.21 -10.98 14.47
N TRP A 110 17.91 -12.28 14.34
CA TRP A 110 16.67 -12.77 13.74
C TRP A 110 15.40 -12.11 14.33
N ALA A 111 15.38 -11.85 15.63
CA ALA A 111 14.24 -11.24 16.29
C ALA A 111 14.03 -9.77 15.88
N ASP A 112 15.12 -9.02 15.63
CA ASP A 112 15.07 -7.63 15.19
C ASP A 112 14.52 -7.53 13.77
N TYR A 113 15.00 -8.40 12.87
CA TYR A 113 14.45 -8.51 11.52
C TYR A 113 12.99 -8.91 11.55
N MET A 114 12.62 -9.91 12.38
CA MET A 114 11.20 -10.29 12.47
C MET A 114 10.33 -9.17 13.03
N ALA A 115 10.78 -8.39 14.02
CA ALA A 115 10.00 -7.27 14.54
C ALA A 115 9.78 -6.20 13.45
N TYR A 116 10.82 -5.90 12.67
CA TYR A 116 10.71 -5.01 11.52
C TYR A 116 9.72 -5.55 10.47
N ASP A 117 9.89 -6.81 10.07
CA ASP A 117 9.11 -7.45 9.01
C ASP A 117 7.64 -7.59 9.38
N LEU A 118 7.32 -7.98 10.63
CA LEU A 118 5.94 -8.05 11.10
C LEU A 118 5.26 -6.68 11.13
N THR A 119 6.02 -5.60 11.37
CA THR A 119 5.49 -4.23 11.27
C THR A 119 5.13 -3.90 9.82
N ARG A 120 5.96 -4.29 8.84
CA ARG A 120 5.69 -4.10 7.40
C ARG A 120 4.54 -4.98 6.92
N LEU A 121 4.50 -6.25 7.32
CA LEU A 121 3.39 -7.17 7.08
C LEU A 121 2.08 -6.58 7.60
N GLY A 122 2.12 -5.93 8.77
CA GLY A 122 1.00 -5.23 9.37
C GLY A 122 0.41 -4.11 8.51
N LEU A 123 1.10 -3.62 7.48
CA LEU A 123 0.60 -2.63 6.52
C LEU A 123 -0.10 -3.27 5.31
N CYS A 124 0.07 -4.57 5.10
CA CYS A 124 -0.31 -5.28 3.88
C CYS A 124 -1.71 -5.87 3.95
N GLY A 125 -2.37 -6.03 2.80
CA GLY A 125 -3.65 -6.72 2.70
C GLY A 125 -3.54 -8.20 2.33
N GLN A 126 -2.38 -8.61 1.79
CA GLN A 126 -2.12 -9.96 1.33
C GLN A 126 -0.63 -10.33 1.49
N VAL A 127 -0.34 -11.62 1.52
CA VAL A 127 1.02 -12.17 1.49
C VAL A 127 1.24 -12.95 0.20
N ALA A 128 2.33 -12.64 -0.49
CA ALA A 128 2.81 -13.37 -1.64
C ALA A 128 4.00 -14.24 -1.23
N VAL A 129 3.86 -15.56 -1.33
CA VAL A 129 4.90 -16.51 -0.89
C VAL A 129 5.80 -16.95 -2.04
N LEU A 130 7.10 -17.06 -1.76
CA LEU A 130 8.09 -17.66 -2.64
C LEU A 130 8.19 -19.19 -2.40
N PRO A 131 8.72 -19.97 -3.37
CA PRO A 131 8.88 -21.41 -3.22
C PRO A 131 9.67 -21.81 -1.96
N GLY A 132 9.19 -22.83 -1.26
CA GLY A 132 9.83 -23.36 -0.05
C GLY A 132 9.61 -22.51 1.21
N TRP A 133 8.69 -21.54 1.20
CA TRP A 133 8.33 -20.73 2.37
C TRP A 133 7.92 -21.59 3.57
N GLU A 134 7.33 -22.77 3.34
CA GLU A 134 6.91 -23.71 4.38
C GLU A 134 8.09 -24.21 5.24
N ASN A 135 9.30 -24.17 4.69
CA ASN A 135 10.52 -24.58 5.39
C ASN A 135 11.20 -23.42 6.14
N SER A 136 10.77 -22.17 5.90
CA SER A 136 11.32 -20.99 6.55
C SER A 136 10.63 -20.73 7.88
N LYS A 137 11.42 -20.61 8.96
CA LYS A 137 10.90 -20.23 10.29
C LYS A 137 10.19 -18.87 10.24
N GLY A 138 10.79 -17.87 9.60
CA GLY A 138 10.23 -16.52 9.46
C GLY A 138 8.97 -16.53 8.60
N ALA A 139 9.04 -17.12 7.40
CA ALA A 139 7.90 -17.10 6.48
C ALA A 139 6.67 -17.86 7.01
N ARG A 140 6.87 -18.95 7.75
CA ARG A 140 5.75 -19.62 8.44
C ARG A 140 5.08 -18.74 9.47
N LEU A 141 5.85 -17.96 10.24
CA LEU A 141 5.30 -17.04 11.23
C LEU A 141 4.51 -15.91 10.56
N GLU A 142 5.06 -15.33 9.49
CA GLU A 142 4.39 -14.29 8.69
C GLU A 142 3.07 -14.81 8.10
N VAL A 143 3.09 -15.99 7.48
CA VAL A 143 1.89 -16.61 6.90
C VAL A 143 0.87 -16.97 7.97
N HIS A 144 1.30 -17.44 9.15
CA HIS A 144 0.39 -17.68 10.26
C HIS A 144 -0.32 -16.40 10.67
N ILE A 145 0.42 -15.31 10.92
CA ILE A 145 -0.15 -14.01 11.28
C ILE A 145 -1.08 -13.48 10.18
N ALA A 146 -0.67 -13.60 8.91
CA ALA A 146 -1.50 -13.20 7.78
C ALA A 146 -2.86 -13.92 7.76
N ARG A 147 -2.88 -15.23 8.04
CA ARG A 147 -4.11 -16.02 8.13
C ARG A 147 -5.00 -15.58 9.29
N GLU A 148 -4.43 -15.33 10.47
CA GLU A 148 -5.17 -14.80 11.63
C GLU A 148 -5.78 -13.43 11.34
N LEU A 149 -5.09 -12.61 10.54
CA LEU A 149 -5.57 -11.30 10.08
C LEU A 149 -6.55 -11.38 8.90
N GLY A 150 -6.93 -12.59 8.45
CA GLY A 150 -7.84 -12.79 7.31
C GLY A 150 -7.27 -12.38 5.96
N MET A 151 -5.94 -12.24 5.86
CA MET A 151 -5.27 -11.88 4.62
C MET A 151 -5.24 -13.05 3.65
N LYS A 152 -5.28 -12.75 2.35
CA LYS A 152 -5.04 -13.76 1.31
C LYS A 152 -3.56 -14.13 1.29
N VAL A 153 -3.27 -15.43 1.25
CA VAL A 153 -1.91 -15.96 1.04
C VAL A 153 -1.88 -16.62 -0.34
N VAL A 154 -1.02 -16.13 -1.23
CA VAL A 154 -0.96 -16.54 -2.64
C VAL A 154 0.46 -16.83 -3.06
N ASN A 155 0.65 -17.74 -4.03
CA ASN A 155 1.96 -17.92 -4.63
C ASN A 155 2.33 -16.66 -5.44
N ALA A 156 3.53 -16.12 -5.21
CA ALA A 156 3.97 -14.92 -5.90
C ALA A 156 4.05 -15.12 -7.44
N HIS A 157 4.40 -16.32 -7.90
CA HIS A 157 4.51 -16.64 -9.32
C HIS A 157 3.14 -16.65 -10.02
N ASP A 158 2.07 -17.01 -9.31
CA ASP A 158 0.72 -17.00 -9.87
C ASP A 158 0.28 -15.56 -10.19
N LEU A 159 0.62 -14.60 -9.31
CA LEU A 159 0.28 -13.19 -9.48
C LEU A 159 0.98 -12.54 -10.70
N VAL A 160 2.20 -12.98 -11.02
CA VAL A 160 2.94 -12.49 -12.20
C VAL A 160 2.58 -13.25 -13.46
N SER A 161 1.99 -14.45 -13.36
CA SER A 161 1.62 -15.29 -14.51
C SER A 161 0.22 -15.02 -15.04
N MET A 162 -0.63 -14.27 -14.32
CA MET A 162 -1.92 -13.85 -14.85
C MET A 162 -1.70 -12.91 -16.05
N GLU A 163 -1.86 -13.45 -17.26
CA GLU A 163 -2.00 -12.66 -18.48
C GLU A 163 -3.18 -11.70 -18.30
N ILE A 164 -2.98 -10.46 -18.76
CA ILE A 164 -4.08 -9.52 -18.93
C ILE A 164 -4.98 -10.18 -19.98
N ALA A 165 -6.07 -10.81 -19.53
CA ALA A 165 -7.23 -10.99 -20.39
C ALA A 165 -7.71 -9.57 -20.73
N GLY A 166 -7.15 -9.05 -21.82
CA GLY A 166 -7.55 -7.80 -22.47
C GLY A 166 -8.86 -7.98 -23.22
#